data_AF-A0A4V2A4R5-F1
#
_entry.id   AF-A0A4V2A4R5-F1
#
_cell.length_a   1.000
_cell.length_b   1.000
_cell.length_c   1.000
_cell.angle_alpha   90.00
_cell.angle_beta   90.00
_cell.angle_gamma   90.00
#
_symmetry.space_group_name_H-M   'P 1'
#
loop_
_entity.id
_entity.type
_entity.pdbx_description
1 polymer ?
#
loop_
_entity_poly.entity_id
_entity_poly.type
_entity_poly.pdbx_seq_one_letter_code
_entity_poly.pdbx_strand_id
1 'polypeptide(L)'
;MRHYFFDLKQGGKGHNFLQISCSERQRDGSYHRNRIIIFLRDLPMVIEALTSVCHHASYLKLDQPRQVAVQAEKSQDLKLSTSPEADASVAPINRLKKNGACSLTDEELVSLLFSAGLSGGQSVELAKKLLKECGGVIGLSKAPVNQLKSLPDIGDVRSSAILAASELARRINVG
;
A
#
# COMPACT_ATOMS: atom_id res chain seq x y z
N MET A 1 5.99 13.35 29.35
CA MET A 1 5.17 13.43 28.12
C MET A 1 6.12 13.42 26.93
N ARG A 2 5.78 12.67 25.87
CA ARG A 2 6.59 12.56 24.64
C ARG A 2 5.88 13.30 23.51
N HIS A 3 6.61 14.10 22.77
CA HIS A 3 6.11 14.80 21.59
C HIS A 3 6.91 14.38 20.37
N TYR A 4 6.20 13.97 19.32
CA TYR A 4 6.81 13.59 18.04
C TYR A 4 6.64 14.72 17.02
N PHE A 5 7.70 14.99 16.27
CA PHE A 5 7.74 16.00 15.22
C PHE A 5 8.24 15.35 13.93
N PHE A 6 7.61 15.69 12.81
CA PHE A 6 7.95 15.21 11.48
C PHE A 6 8.22 16.44 10.61
N ASP A 7 9.49 16.68 10.30
CA ASP A 7 9.90 17.86 9.54
C ASP A 7 10.48 17.46 8.19
N LEU A 8 10.00 18.05 7.10
CA LEU A 8 10.69 18.00 5.81
C LEU A 8 11.68 19.16 5.74
N LYS A 9 12.96 18.86 5.54
CA LYS A 9 14.05 19.86 5.56
C LYS A 9 14.98 19.69 4.36
N GLN A 10 15.66 20.76 4.00
CA GLN A 10 16.70 20.76 2.99
C GLN A 10 18.07 20.93 3.65
N GLY A 11 19.02 20.06 3.33
CA GLY A 11 20.39 20.11 3.84
C GLY A 11 21.23 21.15 3.11
N GLY A 12 22.39 21.51 3.67
CA GLY A 12 23.28 22.53 3.10
C GLY A 12 23.81 22.26 1.69
N LYS A 13 23.66 21.03 1.17
CA LYS A 13 23.99 20.65 -0.21
C LYS A 13 22.76 20.50 -1.13
N GLY A 14 21.60 21.00 -0.70
CA GLY A 14 20.34 20.95 -1.47
C GLY A 14 19.55 19.64 -1.35
N HIS A 15 20.08 18.62 -0.66
CA HIS A 15 19.38 17.35 -0.48
C HIS A 15 18.24 17.46 0.52
N ASN A 16 17.05 17.02 0.12
CA ASN A 16 15.88 16.97 0.99
C ASN A 16 15.92 15.72 1.88
N PHE A 17 15.49 15.88 3.13
CA PHE A 17 15.37 14.79 4.10
C PHE A 17 14.17 15.00 5.03
N LEU A 18 13.59 13.89 5.47
CA LEU A 18 12.62 13.85 6.56
C LEU A 18 13.38 13.69 7.87
N GLN A 19 13.08 14.54 8.85
CA GLN A 19 13.56 14.40 10.22
C GLN A 19 12.38 14.04 11.13
N ILE A 20 12.48 12.90 11.80
CA ILE A 20 11.54 12.47 12.83
C ILE A 20 12.19 12.68 14.19
N SER A 21 11.60 13.50 15.05
CA SER A 21 12.15 13.81 16.37
C SER A 21 11.18 13.44 17.48
N CYS A 22 11.66 12.84 18.56
CA CYS A 22 10.92 12.61 19.79
C CYS A 22 11.54 13.44 20.91
N SER A 23 10.74 14.31 21.52
CA SER A 23 11.12 15.13 22.67
C SER A 23 10.44 14.62 23.93
N GLU A 24 11.21 14.17 24.91
CA GLU A 24 10.73 13.66 26.20
C GLU A 24 11.17 14.61 27.32
N ARG A 25 10.21 15.12 28.09
CA ARG A 25 10.51 15.92 29.28
C ARG A 25 11.00 15.03 30.41
N GLN A 26 12.16 15.34 30.96
CA GLN A 26 12.75 14.66 32.11
C GLN A 26 12.19 15.20 33.44
N ARG A 27 12.43 14.46 34.53
CA ARG A 27 11.94 14.81 35.88
C ARG A 27 12.55 16.11 36.41
N ASP A 28 13.76 16.46 35.97
CA ASP A 28 14.47 17.70 36.30
C ASP A 28 13.99 18.91 35.48
N GLY A 29 13.01 18.73 34.59
CA GLY A 29 12.48 19.78 33.72
C GLY A 29 13.25 19.96 32.41
N SER A 30 14.37 19.28 32.21
CA SER A 30 15.11 19.26 30.94
C SER A 30 14.37 18.43 29.88
N TYR A 31 14.82 18.50 28.62
CA TYR A 31 14.26 17.72 27.52
C TYR A 31 15.33 16.85 26.88
N HIS A 32 15.02 15.57 26.73
CA HIS A 32 15.80 14.66 25.91
C HIS A 32 15.19 14.57 24.51
N ARG A 33 15.99 14.81 23.47
CA ARG A 33 15.53 14.76 22.07
C ARG A 33 16.30 13.71 21.28
N ASN A 34 15.58 12.69 20.84
CA ASN A 34 16.07 11.74 19.85
C ASN A 34 15.58 12.14 18.46
N ARG A 35 16.44 12.00 17.45
CA ARG A 35 16.07 12.28 16.06
C ARG A 35 16.59 11.20 15.13
N ILE A 36 15.80 10.91 14.12
CA ILE A 36 16.12 10.06 12.98
C ILE A 36 16.02 10.92 11.73
N ILE A 37 16.98 10.78 10.82
CA ILE A 37 17.02 11.48 9.54
C ILE A 37 16.91 10.44 8.44
N ILE A 38 16.00 10.67 7.49
CA ILE A 38 15.77 9.83 6.32
C ILE A 38 15.89 10.73 5.09
N PHE A 39 16.88 10.48 4.24
CA PHE A 39 16.98 11.21 2.97
C PHE A 39 15.82 10.83 2.05
N LEU A 40 15.31 11.78 1.27
CA LEU A 40 14.14 11.54 0.41
C LEU A 40 14.37 10.44 -0.64
N ARG A 41 15.62 10.24 -1.06
CA ARG A 41 16.00 9.14 -1.97
C ARG A 41 15.78 7.75 -1.35
N ASP A 42 15.93 7.65 -0.02
CA ASP A 42 15.85 6.39 0.73
C ASP A 42 14.46 6.21 1.37
N LEU A 43 13.63 7.27 1.35
CA LEU A 43 12.31 7.29 1.96
C LEU A 43 11.36 6.19 1.44
N PRO A 44 11.31 5.85 0.13
CA PRO A 44 10.49 4.74 -0.34
C PRO A 44 10.82 3.40 0.35
N MET A 45 12.10 3.05 0.45
CA MET A 45 12.55 1.82 1.12
C MET A 45 12.20 1.81 2.60
N VAL A 46 12.32 2.96 3.28
CA VAL A 46 11.96 3.09 4.69
C VAL A 46 10.45 2.96 4.90
N ILE A 47 9.62 3.52 4.00
CA ILE A 47 8.17 3.36 4.05
C ILE A 47 7.78 1.89 3.89
N GLU A 48 8.42 1.16 2.98
CA GLU A 48 8.19 -0.27 2.81
C GLU A 48 8.55 -1.06 4.07
N ALA A 49 9.72 -0.79 4.66
CA ALA A 49 10.14 -1.43 5.91
C ALA A 49 9.20 -1.12 7.08
N LEU A 50 8.80 0.15 7.24
CA LEU A 50 7.85 0.56 8.28
C LEU A 50 6.48 -0.07 8.07
N THR A 51 6.02 -0.18 6.82
CA THR A 51 4.77 -0.86 6.48
C THR A 51 4.81 -2.32 6.93
N SER A 52 5.91 -3.01 6.65
CA SER A 52 6.14 -4.38 7.13
C SER A 52 6.10 -4.45 8.66
N VAL A 53 6.81 -3.56 9.36
CA VAL A 53 6.82 -3.51 10.84
C VAL A 53 5.42 -3.25 11.40
N CYS A 54 4.68 -2.28 10.87
CA CYS A 54 3.31 -1.96 11.30
C CYS A 54 2.36 -3.14 11.05
N HIS A 55 2.50 -3.81 9.90
CA HIS A 55 1.74 -5.00 9.59
C HIS A 55 2.02 -6.12 10.59
N HIS A 56 3.28 -6.37 10.95
CA HIS A 56 3.64 -7.35 11.99
C HIS A 56 3.18 -6.92 13.40
N ALA A 57 3.33 -5.66 13.76
CA ALA A 57 2.91 -5.12 15.06
C ALA A 57 1.38 -5.19 15.25
N SER A 58 0.61 -5.06 14.15
CA SER A 58 -0.85 -5.23 14.20
C SER A 58 -1.31 -6.64 14.62
N TYR A 59 -0.47 -7.66 14.40
CA TYR A 59 -0.73 -9.03 14.86
C TYR A 59 -0.48 -9.23 16.35
N LEU A 60 0.29 -8.35 16.99
CA LEU A 60 0.67 -8.48 18.40
C LEU A 60 -0.41 -8.01 19.39
N LYS A 61 -1.65 -7.77 18.93
CA LYS A 61 -2.80 -7.36 19.79
C LYS A 61 -2.43 -6.27 20.81
N LEU A 62 -1.74 -5.22 20.37
CA LEU A 62 -1.80 -3.96 21.10
C LEU A 62 -3.20 -3.41 20.88
N ASP A 63 -3.93 -3.15 21.97
CA ASP A 63 -5.34 -2.72 21.98
C ASP A 63 -5.70 -1.88 20.77
N GLN A 64 -6.64 -2.39 19.97
CA GLN A 64 -7.12 -1.71 18.77
C GLN A 64 -7.60 -0.31 19.16
N PRO A 65 -6.96 0.79 18.69
CA PRO A 65 -7.62 2.08 18.76
C PRO A 65 -8.78 2.00 17.78
N ARG A 66 -9.99 1.95 18.33
CA ARG A 66 -11.25 2.22 17.64
C ARG A 66 -11.01 3.42 16.72
N GLN A 67 -11.20 3.22 15.42
CA GLN A 67 -10.95 4.24 14.39
C GLN A 67 -11.51 5.58 14.84
N VAL A 68 -10.63 6.53 15.17
CA VAL A 68 -11.00 7.94 15.25
C VAL A 68 -10.81 8.47 13.83
N ALA A 69 -11.93 8.61 13.14
CA ALA A 69 -12.00 9.24 11.84
C ALA A 69 -11.35 10.62 11.91
N VAL A 70 -10.27 10.83 11.15
CA VAL A 70 -9.88 12.17 10.73
C VAL A 70 -10.88 12.55 9.65
N GLN A 71 -11.87 13.35 10.04
CA GLN A 71 -12.84 13.94 9.13
C GLN A 71 -12.10 14.91 8.20
N ALA A 72 -11.95 14.52 6.93
CA ALA A 72 -11.77 15.49 5.85
C ALA A 72 -13.16 15.75 5.25
N GLU A 73 -13.44 17.03 5.05
CA GLU A 73 -14.78 17.59 4.98
C GLU A 73 -15.61 17.15 3.77
N LYS A 74 -16.91 17.15 4.02
CA LYS A 74 -18.03 16.75 3.18
C LYS A 74 -18.27 17.82 2.10
N SER A 75 -18.46 17.40 0.86
CA SER A 75 -19.24 18.17 -0.12
C SER A 75 -20.15 17.21 -0.89
N GLN A 76 -21.44 17.47 -0.72
CA GLN A 76 -22.64 16.81 -1.24
C GLN A 76 -22.70 16.99 -2.78
N ASP A 77 -23.40 16.24 -3.62
CA ASP A 77 -24.60 15.40 -3.56
C ASP A 77 -24.55 14.46 -4.79
N LEU A 78 -24.92 13.18 -4.67
CA LEU A 78 -25.81 12.55 -5.65
C LEU A 78 -26.43 11.26 -5.09
N LYS A 79 -27.75 11.20 -5.19
CA LYS A 79 -28.65 10.16 -4.67
C LYS A 79 -28.59 8.85 -5.47
N LEU A 80 -28.59 7.76 -4.70
CA LEU A 80 -29.47 6.58 -4.78
C LEU A 80 -29.42 5.70 -6.06
N SER A 81 -28.90 4.47 -5.92
CA SER A 81 -29.60 3.25 -6.36
C SER A 81 -28.91 1.97 -5.85
N THR A 82 -29.76 1.02 -5.51
CA THR A 82 -29.56 -0.27 -4.85
C THR A 82 -28.84 -1.35 -5.68
N SER A 83 -27.87 -2.05 -5.10
CA SER A 83 -27.50 -3.45 -5.40
C SER A 83 -26.55 -4.00 -4.32
N PRO A 84 -26.49 -5.33 -4.07
CA PRO A 84 -26.13 -5.89 -2.78
C PRO A 84 -24.70 -5.54 -2.40
N GLU A 85 -24.60 -4.95 -1.22
CA GLU A 85 -23.39 -4.53 -0.54
C GLU A 85 -22.50 -5.76 -0.28
N ALA A 86 -21.64 -6.09 -1.25
CA ALA A 86 -20.45 -6.85 -0.97
C ALA A 86 -19.58 -5.97 -0.08
N ASP A 87 -19.53 -6.34 1.19
CA ASP A 87 -18.75 -5.75 2.27
C ASP A 87 -17.32 -5.35 1.82
N ALA A 88 -17.22 -4.15 1.24
CA ALA A 88 -15.97 -3.54 0.80
C ALA A 88 -15.05 -3.19 1.98
N SER A 89 -15.49 -3.48 3.21
CA SER A 89 -14.73 -3.25 4.44
C SER A 89 -13.77 -4.40 4.78
N VAL A 90 -13.87 -5.58 4.14
CA VAL A 90 -12.85 -6.63 4.27
C VAL A 90 -11.88 -6.53 3.10
N ALA A 91 -10.81 -5.73 3.30
CA ALA A 91 -9.70 -5.59 2.37
C ALA A 91 -9.30 -6.96 1.77
N PRO A 92 -9.02 -7.08 0.45
CA PRO A 92 -8.70 -8.35 -0.20
C PRO A 92 -7.65 -9.19 0.55
N ILE A 93 -6.65 -8.52 1.13
CA ILE A 93 -5.62 -9.14 1.97
C ILE A 93 -6.17 -9.85 3.21
N ASN A 94 -7.24 -9.33 3.82
CA ASN A 94 -7.90 -9.92 4.97
C ASN A 94 -8.74 -11.15 4.56
N ARG A 95 -9.41 -11.10 3.41
CA ARG A 95 -10.11 -12.29 2.87
C ARG A 95 -9.13 -13.39 2.47
N LEU A 96 -8.02 -13.04 1.83
CA LEU A 96 -6.98 -14.01 1.47
C LEU A 96 -6.48 -14.78 2.71
N LYS A 97 -6.26 -14.08 3.83
CA LYS A 97 -5.79 -14.68 5.08
C LYS A 97 -6.83 -15.55 5.78
N LYS A 98 -8.10 -15.16 5.74
CA LYS A 98 -9.19 -15.87 6.46
C LYS A 98 -9.76 -17.03 5.65
N ASN A 99 -9.92 -16.84 4.34
CA ASN A 99 -10.73 -17.71 3.48
C ASN A 99 -9.91 -18.31 2.32
N GLY A 100 -8.64 -17.94 2.19
CA GLY A 100 -7.75 -18.42 1.13
C GLY A 100 -7.99 -17.76 -0.23
N ALA A 101 -7.13 -18.10 -1.21
CA ALA A 101 -7.14 -17.49 -2.53
C ALA A 101 -8.44 -17.73 -3.32
N CYS A 102 -9.11 -18.86 -3.09
CA CYS A 102 -10.36 -19.22 -3.76
C CYS A 102 -11.53 -18.27 -3.45
N SER A 103 -11.38 -17.39 -2.45
CA SER A 103 -12.40 -16.41 -2.05
C SER A 103 -12.23 -15.05 -2.73
N LEU A 104 -11.20 -14.88 -3.56
CA LEU A 104 -10.87 -13.64 -4.24
C LEU A 104 -11.22 -13.74 -5.73
N THR A 105 -11.60 -12.61 -6.32
CA THR A 105 -11.71 -12.50 -7.78
C THR A 105 -10.34 -12.34 -8.43
N ASP A 106 -10.27 -12.52 -9.75
CA ASP A 106 -9.05 -12.30 -10.52
C ASP A 106 -8.51 -10.87 -10.37
N GLU A 107 -9.40 -9.87 -10.38
CA GLU A 107 -9.03 -8.47 -10.14
C GLU A 107 -8.45 -8.29 -8.74
N GLU A 108 -9.03 -8.94 -7.74
CA GLU A 108 -8.54 -8.87 -6.36
C GLU A 108 -7.17 -9.52 -6.22
N LEU A 109 -6.95 -10.69 -6.83
CA LEU A 109 -5.65 -11.36 -6.85
C LEU A 109 -4.59 -10.49 -7.53
N VAL A 110 -4.90 -9.91 -8.68
CA VAL A 110 -3.98 -9.01 -9.40
C VAL A 110 -3.74 -7.73 -8.62
N SER A 111 -4.75 -7.18 -7.94
CA SER A 111 -4.62 -5.96 -7.14
C SER A 111 -3.65 -6.11 -5.96
N LEU A 112 -3.45 -7.34 -5.46
CA LEU A 112 -2.48 -7.63 -4.41
C LEU A 112 -1.02 -7.57 -4.89
N LEU A 113 -0.79 -7.58 -6.20
CA LEU A 113 0.54 -7.45 -6.80
C LEU A 113 0.99 -5.98 -6.89
N PHE A 114 0.08 -5.03 -6.68
CA PHE A 114 0.39 -3.61 -6.78
C PHE A 114 0.86 -3.10 -5.42
N SER A 115 2.17 -2.77 -5.32
CA SER A 115 2.78 -2.25 -4.10
C SER A 115 2.00 -1.09 -3.47
N ALA A 116 2.19 -0.91 -2.15
CA ALA A 116 1.52 0.10 -1.34
C ALA A 116 1.59 1.51 -1.99
N GLY A 117 0.45 2.16 -2.14
CA GLY A 117 0.32 3.48 -2.78
C GLY A 117 -1.06 3.76 -3.38
N LEU A 118 -1.87 2.73 -3.60
CA LEU A 118 -3.28 2.84 -3.96
C LEU A 118 -4.15 2.42 -2.79
N SER A 119 -5.29 3.09 -2.58
CA SER A 119 -6.31 2.56 -1.68
C SER A 119 -6.84 1.23 -2.23
N GLY A 120 -7.36 0.35 -1.35
CA GLY A 120 -7.80 -0.98 -1.76
C GLY A 120 -8.75 -0.97 -2.97
N GLY A 121 -9.70 -0.04 -3.00
CA GLY A 121 -10.61 0.13 -4.15
C GLY A 121 -9.91 0.56 -5.44
N GLN A 122 -8.96 1.49 -5.36
CA GLN A 122 -8.21 1.96 -6.54
C GLN A 122 -7.31 0.87 -7.11
N SER A 123 -6.74 0.01 -6.25
CA SER A 123 -5.92 -1.12 -6.69
C SER A 123 -6.75 -2.15 -7.48
N VAL A 124 -7.94 -2.49 -6.97
CA VAL A 124 -8.88 -3.40 -7.65
C VAL A 124 -9.38 -2.81 -8.96
N GLU A 125 -9.65 -1.49 -9.00
CA GLU A 125 -10.08 -0.83 -10.23
C GLU A 125 -8.97 -0.82 -11.30
N LEU A 126 -7.71 -0.58 -10.91
CA LEU A 126 -6.57 -0.68 -11.81
C LEU A 126 -6.41 -2.11 -12.33
N ALA A 127 -6.54 -3.12 -11.46
CA ALA A 127 -6.44 -4.53 -11.84
C ALA A 127 -7.52 -4.92 -12.85
N LYS A 128 -8.75 -4.42 -12.64
CA LYS A 128 -9.87 -4.62 -13.56
C LYS A 128 -9.61 -4.02 -14.94
N LYS A 129 -9.10 -2.79 -15.00
CA LYS A 129 -8.71 -2.15 -16.27
C LYS A 129 -7.62 -2.93 -16.98
N LEU A 130 -6.58 -3.31 -16.24
CA LEU A 130 -5.46 -4.10 -16.74
C LEU A 130 -5.92 -5.44 -17.34
N LEU A 131 -6.75 -6.19 -16.60
CA LEU A 131 -7.30 -7.46 -17.08
C LEU A 131 -8.17 -7.27 -18.33
N LYS A 132 -8.95 -6.19 -18.41
CA LYS A 132 -9.74 -5.88 -19.60
C LYS A 132 -8.84 -5.63 -20.82
N GLU A 133 -7.81 -4.81 -20.69
CA GLU A 133 -6.88 -4.48 -21.79
C GLU A 133 -6.05 -5.69 -22.23
N CYS A 134 -5.70 -6.58 -21.30
CA CYS A 134 -4.93 -7.79 -21.61
C CYS A 134 -5.80 -8.98 -22.05
N GLY A 135 -7.13 -8.90 -21.98
CA GLY A 135 -8.02 -10.03 -22.33
C GLY A 135 -8.09 -11.13 -21.26
N GLY A 136 -8.03 -10.74 -19.98
CA GLY A 136 -8.10 -11.61 -18.81
C GLY A 136 -6.73 -12.05 -18.29
N VAL A 137 -6.73 -12.95 -17.29
CA VAL A 137 -5.52 -13.37 -16.57
C VAL A 137 -4.54 -14.11 -17.47
N ILE A 138 -5.06 -14.90 -18.42
CA ILE A 138 -4.24 -15.62 -19.40
C ILE A 138 -3.50 -14.63 -20.30
N GLY A 139 -4.19 -13.62 -20.81
CA GLY A 139 -3.55 -12.61 -21.65
C GLY A 139 -2.59 -11.72 -20.86
N LEU A 140 -2.91 -11.41 -19.59
CA LEU A 140 -2.02 -10.70 -18.68
C LEU A 140 -0.71 -11.46 -18.45
N SER A 141 -0.77 -12.78 -18.25
CA SER A 141 0.42 -13.62 -18.04
C SER A 141 1.36 -13.70 -19.24
N LYS A 142 0.88 -13.34 -20.44
CA LYS A 142 1.62 -13.36 -21.70
C LYS A 142 2.01 -11.95 -22.19
N ALA A 143 1.55 -10.91 -21.50
CA ALA A 143 1.76 -9.53 -21.94
C ALA A 143 3.25 -9.15 -21.85
N PRO A 144 3.85 -8.59 -22.92
CA PRO A 144 5.21 -8.07 -22.86
C PRO A 144 5.30 -6.86 -21.93
N VAL A 145 6.45 -6.69 -21.27
CA VAL A 145 6.68 -5.60 -20.31
C VAL A 145 6.38 -4.21 -20.88
N ASN A 146 6.67 -3.99 -22.16
CA ASN A 146 6.42 -2.71 -22.84
C ASN A 146 4.92 -2.42 -22.97
N GLN A 147 4.09 -3.45 -23.19
CA GLN A 147 2.64 -3.30 -23.21
C GLN A 147 2.12 -3.00 -21.81
N LEU A 148 2.61 -3.71 -20.79
CA LEU A 148 2.24 -3.42 -19.40
C LEU A 148 2.57 -1.97 -19.02
N LYS A 149 3.79 -1.52 -19.35
CA LYS A 149 4.26 -0.15 -19.07
C LYS A 149 3.56 0.95 -19.88
N SER A 150 2.90 0.59 -20.98
CA SER A 150 2.11 1.56 -21.75
C SER A 150 0.81 1.95 -21.05
N LEU A 151 0.39 1.18 -20.04
CA LEU A 151 -0.83 1.44 -19.29
C LEU A 151 -0.58 2.48 -18.18
N PRO A 152 -1.52 3.43 -17.98
CA PRO A 152 -1.45 4.38 -16.88
C PRO A 152 -1.25 3.67 -15.54
N ASP A 153 -0.42 4.27 -14.68
CA ASP A 153 -0.12 3.75 -13.35
C ASP A 153 0.57 2.37 -13.32
N ILE A 154 1.08 1.85 -14.44
CA ILE A 154 1.89 0.62 -14.46
C ILE A 154 3.35 0.96 -14.75
N GLY A 155 4.10 1.27 -13.69
CA GLY A 155 5.54 1.50 -13.75
C GLY A 155 6.38 0.22 -13.63
N ASP A 156 7.69 0.39 -13.47
CA ASP A 156 8.66 -0.71 -13.28
C ASP A 156 8.28 -1.67 -12.16
N VAL A 157 7.82 -1.14 -11.02
CA VAL A 157 7.49 -1.94 -9.85
C VAL A 157 6.32 -2.90 -10.13
N ARG A 158 5.20 -2.37 -10.63
CA ARG A 158 3.97 -3.16 -10.87
C ARG A 158 4.16 -4.13 -12.04
N SER A 159 4.82 -3.69 -13.10
CA SER A 159 5.12 -4.57 -14.25
C SER A 159 6.04 -5.72 -13.85
N SER A 160 7.08 -5.47 -13.06
CA SER A 160 7.99 -6.51 -12.57
C SER A 160 7.26 -7.53 -11.67
N ALA A 161 6.35 -7.07 -10.80
CA ALA A 161 5.56 -7.94 -9.93
C ALA A 161 4.66 -8.89 -10.75
N ILE A 162 3.98 -8.38 -11.78
CA ILE A 162 3.15 -9.18 -12.69
C ILE A 162 4.00 -10.24 -13.42
N LEU A 163 5.16 -9.84 -13.95
CA LEU A 163 6.06 -10.75 -14.67
C LEU A 163 6.60 -11.86 -13.76
N ALA A 164 7.02 -11.50 -12.54
CA ALA A 164 7.48 -12.47 -11.56
C ALA A 164 6.38 -13.47 -11.18
N ALA A 165 5.17 -12.99 -10.90
CA ALA A 165 4.03 -13.85 -10.57
C ALA A 165 3.67 -14.79 -11.73
N SER A 166 3.68 -14.29 -12.97
CA SER A 166 3.39 -15.08 -14.17
C SER A 166 4.44 -16.16 -14.42
N GLU A 167 5.72 -15.83 -14.25
CA GLU A 167 6.80 -16.81 -14.40
C GLU A 167 6.77 -17.87 -13.29
N LEU A 168 6.44 -17.51 -12.05
CA LEU A 168 6.23 -18.47 -10.96
C LEU A 168 5.08 -19.43 -11.29
N ALA A 169 3.93 -18.92 -11.72
CA ALA A 169 2.80 -19.75 -12.13
C ALA A 169 3.18 -20.72 -13.26
N ARG A 170 3.95 -20.25 -14.25
CA ARG A 170 4.46 -21.07 -15.34
C ARG A 170 5.37 -22.21 -14.84
N ARG A 171 6.29 -21.92 -13.91
CA ARG A 171 7.18 -22.95 -13.33
C ARG A 171 6.42 -23.99 -12.52
N ILE A 172 5.40 -23.56 -11.78
CA ILE A 172 4.54 -24.46 -10.98
C ILE A 172 3.72 -25.37 -11.89
N ASN A 173 3.23 -24.88 -13.03
CA ASN A 173 2.38 -25.67 -13.92
C ASN A 173 3.15 -26.58 -14.90
N VAL A 174 4.47 -26.41 -15.01
CA VAL A 174 5.35 -27.23 -15.85
C VAL A 174 6.16 -28.24 -15.02
N GLY A 175 6.16 -28.11 -13.68
CA GLY A 175 6.75 -29.06 -12.73
C GLY A 175 5.70 -29.97 -12.11
#